data_AF-A0AAW6QEW9-F1
#
_entry.id   AF-A0AAW6QEW9-F1
#
_cell.length_a   1.000
_cell.length_b   1.000
_cell.length_c   1.000
_cell.angle_alpha   90.00
_cell.angle_beta   90.00
_cell.angle_gamma   90.00
#
_symmetry.space_group_name_H-M   'P 1'
#
loop_
_entity.id
_entity.type
_entity.pdbx_description
1 polymer ?
#
loop_
_entity_poly.entity_id
_entity_poly.type
_entity_poly.pdbx_seq_one_letter_code
_entity_poly.pdbx_strand_id
1 'polypeptide(L)'
;QHGNEDKRRLQEKDEQAMLNDCDGYVLIKANEKTTKDPRLQLSSPLKVFVSVNEPKVQAVYLPPPILLNLRFRQTKAGLLSELQIGQLIQDNKAATLFIHGYNVPLGNMGRFVEAEALGERPLPSNLPRGEEIQRPYLYYTDEIVARTAQHIVAQKLFFGEDTGDNPPVKQAYKEADSRLNGTKALSWFPHVEYYLNLAASGKQNAEASFTAEDWEKYSRIIGVTWSGSVSPSLVFFRAEMYANEAGRELAKVLIQLIEAEIRINIITHSLGARVALSALNILGDFDGKYNEKIDNLIMWEAAVADNALTNVYTRDKNPVAMELFPFAHKVVKRIRALYSEEDGVLGADSYLDFDDGFSDLGRGAYPKKYSSLGNNTNAFIDYYPIKLKGPNVIRELYGIVSNVKLECKVHQVYSGRRRCSEIPNIPFRNQIKADIRAALEEEAERTANSLDEPLIYLKPWSHYRRFKKGEAYFEHIIDVLMGALFDDWRIYDTEVRPALGHQGNRLTAPEPKQNSKELQEAQKIYPADAFIGKLKNEGKLWFWDQSKYFTTHSAMRDFEFKIFDKNGFFADIYKESYKTQIMDRWIKENSKFGRY
;
A
#
# COMPACT_ATOMS: atom_id res chain seq x y z
N GLN A 1 18.13 -2.70 -20.35
CA GLN A 1 18.13 -3.90 -21.22
C GLN A 1 16.70 -4.43 -21.28
N HIS A 2 16.20 -4.53 -22.52
CA HIS A 2 14.95 -5.15 -22.99
C HIS A 2 13.69 -5.05 -22.12
N GLY A 3 12.85 -4.07 -22.49
CA GLY A 3 11.40 -4.20 -22.38
C GLY A 3 10.94 -5.42 -23.18
N ASN A 4 10.86 -6.57 -22.50
CA ASN A 4 9.73 -7.44 -22.74
C ASN A 4 8.50 -6.62 -22.35
N GLU A 5 7.52 -6.48 -23.24
CA GLU A 5 6.19 -6.06 -22.83
C GLU A 5 5.76 -6.98 -21.69
N ASP A 6 5.83 -6.51 -20.45
CA ASP A 6 5.29 -7.26 -19.34
C ASP A 6 3.79 -7.39 -19.61
N LYS A 7 3.27 -8.62 -19.56
CA LYS A 7 1.83 -8.85 -19.78
C LYS A 7 1.03 -8.52 -18.51
N ARG A 8 1.59 -7.69 -17.63
CA ARG A 8 0.96 -7.31 -16.37
C ARG A 8 -0.28 -6.52 -16.70
N ARG A 9 -1.41 -7.00 -16.20
CA ARG A 9 -2.69 -6.31 -16.33
C ARG A 9 -2.77 -5.20 -15.28
N LEU A 10 -2.15 -4.07 -15.60
CA LEU A 10 -2.22 -2.82 -14.83
C LEU A 10 -3.28 -1.88 -15.45
N GLN A 11 -3.67 -0.80 -14.77
CA GLN A 11 -4.71 0.15 -15.25
C GLN A 11 -4.15 1.48 -15.84
N GLU A 12 -4.56 1.76 -17.08
CA GLU A 12 -4.59 2.97 -17.95
C GLU A 12 -3.37 3.94 -18.07
N LYS A 13 -2.52 4.14 -17.06
CA LYS A 13 -1.37 5.11 -17.08
C LYS A 13 -0.16 4.64 -16.27
N ASP A 14 -0.24 3.41 -15.77
CA ASP A 14 0.80 2.43 -15.45
C ASP A 14 2.19 2.95 -15.08
N GLU A 15 2.24 3.73 -14.00
CA GLU A 15 3.42 3.90 -13.13
C GLU A 15 4.38 5.04 -13.47
N GLN A 16 4.04 5.88 -14.45
CA GLN A 16 4.86 7.05 -14.75
C GLN A 16 4.56 8.20 -13.77
N ALA A 17 5.55 8.52 -12.93
CA ALA A 17 5.61 9.84 -12.31
C ALA A 17 6.08 10.84 -13.38
N MET A 18 5.29 11.87 -13.65
CA MET A 18 5.78 13.06 -14.35
C MET A 18 6.71 13.81 -13.37
N LEU A 19 7.98 13.40 -13.32
CA LEU A 19 9.00 13.95 -12.42
C LEU A 19 9.33 15.42 -12.71
N ASN A 20 9.04 15.90 -13.92
CA ASN A 20 9.48 17.21 -14.40
C ASN A 20 8.74 18.40 -13.77
N ASP A 21 7.66 18.15 -13.02
CA ASP A 21 6.78 19.21 -12.50
C ASP A 21 6.68 19.20 -10.95
N CYS A 22 7.58 18.48 -10.25
CA CYS A 22 7.59 18.47 -8.79
C CYS A 22 8.65 19.44 -8.26
N ASP A 23 8.20 20.58 -7.75
CA ASP A 23 9.13 21.56 -7.20
C ASP A 23 9.70 21.13 -5.85
N GLY A 24 9.08 20.15 -5.14
CA GLY A 24 9.64 19.38 -4.01
C GLY A 24 10.13 20.16 -2.78
N TYR A 25 10.33 21.46 -2.89
CA TYR A 25 10.93 22.34 -1.91
C TYR A 25 9.83 23.10 -1.20
N VAL A 26 9.76 22.88 0.10
CA VAL A 26 8.78 23.50 0.99
C VAL A 26 9.52 24.59 1.76
N LEU A 27 9.24 25.87 1.47
CA LEU A 27 9.88 27.01 2.14
C LEU A 27 9.42 27.13 3.61
N ILE A 28 10.32 26.85 4.56
CA ILE A 28 9.97 26.87 5.99
C ILE A 28 10.31 28.18 6.68
N LYS A 29 11.45 28.79 6.33
CA LYS A 29 11.94 30.02 6.94
C LYS A 29 12.57 30.90 5.87
N ALA A 30 12.37 32.20 5.99
CA ALA A 30 13.06 33.18 5.18
C ALA A 30 13.34 34.42 6.03
N ASN A 31 14.62 34.75 6.20
CA ASN A 31 15.12 35.63 7.26
C ASN A 31 14.51 35.21 8.62
N GLU A 32 13.94 36.11 9.42
CA GLU A 32 13.31 35.75 10.71
C GLU A 32 11.83 35.39 10.63
N LYS A 33 11.29 35.15 9.43
CA LYS A 33 9.88 34.77 9.24
C LYS A 33 9.79 33.27 9.00
N THR A 34 8.80 32.62 9.60
CA THR A 34 8.55 31.18 9.46
C THR A 34 7.15 30.90 8.92
N THR A 35 7.00 29.84 8.14
CA THR A 35 5.68 29.40 7.65
C THR A 35 4.81 28.91 8.82
N LYS A 36 3.50 29.19 8.76
CA LYS A 36 2.53 28.67 9.74
C LYS A 36 2.00 27.30 9.35
N ASP A 37 1.83 27.07 8.05
CA ASP A 37 1.39 25.80 7.48
C ASP A 37 1.89 25.69 6.02
N PRO A 38 2.77 24.73 5.66
CA PRO A 38 3.34 24.57 4.34
C PRO A 38 2.34 24.09 3.31
N ARG A 39 1.26 23.42 3.74
CA ARG A 39 0.13 23.09 2.87
C ARG A 39 -0.52 24.38 2.34
N LEU A 40 -0.35 25.46 3.09
CA LEU A 40 -0.87 26.80 2.84
C LEU A 40 0.23 27.80 2.43
N GLN A 41 1.44 27.36 2.03
CA GLN A 41 2.49 28.26 1.48
C GLN A 41 1.99 29.09 0.30
N LEU A 42 1.10 28.44 -0.41
CA LEU A 42 0.21 28.97 -1.40
C LEU A 42 -0.76 29.99 -0.81
N SER A 43 -1.65 29.62 0.10
CA SER A 43 -2.65 30.51 0.70
C SER A 43 -2.10 31.78 1.32
N SER A 44 -0.96 31.61 1.96
CA SER A 44 -0.43 32.48 2.99
C SER A 44 1.09 32.43 2.85
N PRO A 45 1.63 32.93 1.72
CA PRO A 45 3.05 32.87 1.45
C PRO A 45 3.83 33.60 2.53
N LEU A 46 5.02 33.09 2.76
CA LEU A 46 5.92 33.69 3.72
C LEU A 46 6.35 35.07 3.21
N LYS A 47 5.83 36.14 3.82
CA LYS A 47 6.16 37.51 3.45
C LYS A 47 7.47 37.92 4.13
N VAL A 48 8.47 38.27 3.32
CA VAL A 48 9.78 38.73 3.78
C VAL A 48 9.98 40.15 3.30
N PHE A 49 10.43 41.02 4.19
CA PHE A 49 10.81 42.38 3.83
C PHE A 49 12.29 42.42 3.44
N VAL A 50 12.59 43.24 2.45
CA VAL A 50 13.89 43.40 1.80
C VAL A 50 14.00 44.87 1.47
N SER A 51 15.16 45.45 1.73
CA SER A 51 15.39 46.88 1.49
C SER A 51 16.61 47.07 0.62
N VAL A 52 16.80 48.30 0.13
CA VAL A 52 17.99 48.68 -0.65
C VAL A 52 19.29 48.41 0.13
N ASN A 53 19.23 48.45 1.46
CA ASN A 53 20.37 48.21 2.35
C ASN A 53 20.51 46.73 2.77
N GLU A 54 19.46 45.92 2.61
CA GLU A 54 19.44 44.49 2.91
C GLU A 54 18.79 43.72 1.76
N PRO A 55 19.48 43.58 0.60
CA PRO A 55 18.88 43.02 -0.61
C PRO A 55 18.91 41.49 -0.67
N LYS A 56 19.47 40.82 0.35
CA LYS A 56 19.66 39.36 0.37
C LYS A 56 18.64 38.71 1.31
N VAL A 57 18.00 37.64 0.83
CA VAL A 57 17.12 36.77 1.62
C VAL A 57 17.82 35.45 1.87
N GLN A 58 17.90 35.03 3.12
CA GLN A 58 18.30 33.67 3.47
C GLN A 58 17.04 32.81 3.59
N ALA A 59 16.90 31.81 2.72
CA ALA A 59 15.78 30.89 2.72
C ALA A 59 16.22 29.50 3.22
N VAL A 60 15.36 28.88 4.02
CA VAL A 60 15.48 27.49 4.46
C VAL A 60 14.30 26.71 3.92
N TYR A 61 14.58 25.60 3.26
CA TYR A 61 13.58 24.68 2.72
C TYR A 61 13.64 23.35 3.47
N LEU A 62 12.51 22.66 3.55
CA LEU A 62 12.56 21.24 3.89
C LEU A 62 13.38 20.48 2.83
N PRO A 63 14.11 19.44 3.23
CA PRO A 63 14.74 18.52 2.29
C PRO A 63 13.73 17.95 1.28
N PRO A 64 14.17 17.50 0.09
CA PRO A 64 13.28 16.84 -0.86
C PRO A 64 12.53 15.64 -0.25
N PRO A 65 11.30 15.35 -0.72
CA PRO A 65 10.58 14.14 -0.32
C PRO A 65 11.37 12.87 -0.68
N ILE A 66 11.33 11.86 0.19
CA ILE A 66 11.96 10.57 -0.08
C ILE A 66 10.89 9.61 -0.61
N LEU A 67 10.92 9.35 -1.91
CA LEU A 67 10.04 8.40 -2.58
C LEU A 67 10.80 7.13 -2.94
N LEU A 68 10.28 5.98 -2.51
CA LEU A 68 10.75 4.65 -2.86
C LEU A 68 9.77 4.00 -3.83
N ASN A 69 10.16 3.86 -5.10
CA ASN A 69 9.28 3.36 -6.14
C ASN A 69 9.55 1.91 -6.52
N LEU A 70 8.76 0.98 -5.97
CA LEU A 70 8.86 -0.49 -6.16
C LEU A 70 7.92 -1.03 -7.24
N ARG A 71 7.54 -0.15 -8.16
CA ARG A 71 6.60 -0.40 -9.25
C ARG A 71 7.32 -1.12 -10.41
N PHE A 72 6.63 -2.02 -11.12
CA PHE A 72 7.20 -2.85 -12.18
C PHE A 72 7.82 -2.08 -13.35
N ARG A 73 7.25 -0.95 -13.77
CA ARG A 73 7.65 -0.23 -15.00
C ARG A 73 8.59 0.95 -14.75
N GLN A 74 9.44 0.87 -13.72
CA GLN A 74 10.42 1.91 -13.40
C GLN A 74 11.74 1.75 -14.17
N THR A 75 12.35 2.88 -14.52
CA THR A 75 13.64 2.92 -15.24
C THR A 75 14.85 2.94 -14.31
N LYS A 76 14.66 3.28 -13.04
CA LYS A 76 15.70 3.33 -12.00
C LYS A 76 15.56 2.16 -11.04
N ALA A 77 16.69 1.74 -10.47
CA ALA A 77 16.72 0.71 -9.43
C ALA A 77 15.87 1.12 -8.22
N GLY A 78 15.18 0.16 -7.61
CA GLY A 78 14.33 0.37 -6.43
C GLY A 78 15.09 0.54 -5.12
N LEU A 79 16.31 1.08 -5.15
CA LEU A 79 17.14 1.36 -3.97
C LEU A 79 17.19 2.86 -3.67
N LEU A 80 17.49 3.22 -2.42
CA LEU A 80 17.69 4.61 -2.04
C LEU A 80 19.06 5.09 -2.53
N SER A 81 19.11 6.34 -2.99
CA SER A 81 20.37 6.99 -3.39
C SER A 81 21.22 7.34 -2.16
N GLU A 82 22.53 7.54 -2.37
CA GLU A 82 23.43 8.01 -1.31
C GLU A 82 22.97 9.33 -0.68
N LEU A 83 22.37 10.23 -1.47
CA LEU A 83 21.80 11.49 -0.98
C LEU A 83 20.61 11.24 -0.04
N GLN A 84 19.73 10.29 -0.38
CA GLN A 84 18.58 9.94 0.47
C GLN A 84 19.04 9.26 1.77
N ILE A 85 20.02 8.36 1.70
CA ILE A 85 20.62 7.75 2.90
C ILE A 85 21.32 8.82 3.75
N GLY A 86 22.09 9.73 3.14
CA GLY A 86 22.73 10.84 3.81
C GLY A 86 21.75 11.76 4.54
N GLN A 87 20.59 12.04 3.93
CA GLN A 87 19.51 12.80 4.56
C GLN A 87 18.98 12.08 5.82
N LEU A 88 18.74 10.76 5.76
CA LEU A 88 18.28 9.99 6.92
C LEU A 88 19.33 9.92 8.04
N ILE A 89 20.62 9.88 7.69
CA ILE A 89 21.72 9.94 8.67
C ILE A 89 21.73 11.29 9.38
N GLN A 90 21.53 12.39 8.65
CA GLN A 90 21.40 13.74 9.21
C GLN A 90 20.13 13.89 10.06
N ASP A 91 19.06 13.17 9.73
CA ASP A 91 17.81 13.10 10.49
C ASP A 91 17.88 12.04 11.60
N ASN A 92 18.98 12.04 12.37
CA ASN A 92 19.23 11.20 13.55
C ASN A 92 19.18 9.67 13.31
N LYS A 93 19.55 9.23 12.10
CA LYS A 93 19.58 7.80 11.71
C LYS A 93 18.26 7.08 12.01
N ALA A 94 17.13 7.73 11.71
CA ALA A 94 15.80 7.14 11.89
C ALA A 94 14.95 7.33 10.64
N ALA A 95 14.40 6.23 10.11
CA ALA A 95 13.52 6.21 8.96
C ALA A 95 12.14 5.69 9.35
N THR A 96 11.11 6.38 8.87
CA THR A 96 9.73 5.89 8.93
C THR A 96 9.23 5.68 7.51
N LEU A 97 8.89 4.44 7.16
CA LEU A 97 8.33 4.08 5.87
C LEU A 97 6.81 4.12 5.96
N PHE A 98 6.14 4.65 4.94
CA PHE A 98 4.70 4.51 4.78
C PHE A 98 4.38 3.79 3.47
N ILE A 99 3.69 2.66 3.57
CA ILE A 99 3.28 1.84 2.41
C ILE A 99 1.78 1.95 2.19
N HIS A 100 1.38 2.46 1.02
CA HIS A 100 -0.03 2.66 0.68
C HIS A 100 -0.80 1.35 0.42
N GLY A 101 -2.13 1.43 0.46
CA GLY A 101 -3.06 0.31 0.28
C GLY A 101 -3.30 -0.17 -1.16
N TYR A 102 -4.27 -1.09 -1.29
CA TYR A 102 -4.74 -1.67 -2.55
C TYR A 102 -5.40 -0.62 -3.45
N ASN A 103 -5.33 -0.83 -4.77
CA ASN A 103 -6.01 -0.03 -5.78
C ASN A 103 -5.72 1.48 -5.72
N VAL A 104 -4.50 1.82 -5.33
CA VAL A 104 -4.01 3.21 -5.32
C VAL A 104 -3.03 3.39 -6.48
N PRO A 105 -3.45 4.08 -7.56
CA PRO A 105 -2.54 4.46 -8.64
C PRO A 105 -1.42 5.37 -8.11
N LEU A 106 -0.33 5.51 -8.88
CA LEU A 106 0.77 6.40 -8.48
C LEU A 106 0.27 7.85 -8.34
N GLY A 107 -0.50 8.30 -9.33
CA GLY A 107 -0.97 9.68 -9.41
C GLY A 107 0.19 10.64 -9.67
N ASN A 108 0.01 11.89 -9.25
CA ASN A 108 0.95 12.98 -9.50
C ASN A 108 1.21 13.70 -8.18
N MET A 109 2.42 14.24 -8.01
CA MET A 109 2.67 15.18 -6.91
C MET A 109 1.81 16.42 -7.10
N GLY A 110 1.51 17.10 -6.00
CA GLY A 110 1.03 18.47 -6.07
C GLY A 110 2.03 19.32 -6.84
N ARG A 111 1.53 20.20 -7.70
CA ARG A 111 2.36 21.13 -8.45
C ARG A 111 2.02 22.54 -8.05
N PHE A 112 3.02 23.38 -8.19
CA PHE A 112 2.81 24.79 -8.13
C PHE A 112 2.01 25.23 -9.37
N VAL A 113 0.79 25.74 -9.19
CA VAL A 113 -0.08 26.09 -10.33
C VAL A 113 0.23 27.49 -10.84
N GLU A 114 0.38 27.62 -12.16
CA GLU A 114 0.68 28.88 -12.86
C GLU A 114 -0.52 29.84 -12.81
N ALA A 115 -0.25 31.16 -12.83
CA ALA A 115 -1.27 32.20 -12.76
C ALA A 115 -2.34 32.07 -13.87
N GLU A 116 -1.92 31.64 -15.06
CA GLU A 116 -2.77 31.34 -16.21
C GLU A 116 -3.83 30.27 -15.93
N ALA A 117 -3.50 29.26 -15.11
CA ALA A 117 -4.40 28.17 -14.77
C ALA A 117 -5.46 28.54 -13.71
N LEU A 118 -5.39 29.77 -13.17
CA LEU A 118 -6.33 30.33 -12.19
C LEU A 118 -7.32 31.34 -12.75
N GLY A 119 -7.28 31.58 -14.06
CA GLY A 119 -8.35 32.30 -14.76
C GLY A 119 -8.19 33.81 -14.86
N GLU A 120 -7.22 34.46 -14.20
CA GLU A 120 -6.91 35.87 -14.46
C GLU A 120 -5.41 36.15 -14.41
N ARG A 121 -4.87 36.71 -15.50
CA ARG A 121 -3.64 37.51 -15.41
C ARG A 121 -4.04 38.83 -14.77
N PRO A 122 -3.49 39.23 -13.60
CA PRO A 122 -3.62 40.61 -13.16
C PRO A 122 -3.10 41.51 -14.29
N LEU A 123 -3.86 42.56 -14.62
CA LEU A 123 -3.41 43.59 -15.56
C LEU A 123 -2.00 44.04 -15.14
N PRO A 124 -1.04 44.22 -16.06
CA PRO A 124 0.32 44.64 -15.71
C PRO A 124 0.39 45.91 -14.84
N SER A 125 -0.65 46.75 -14.92
CA SER A 125 -0.84 47.95 -14.11
C SER A 125 -1.23 47.70 -12.65
N ASN A 126 -1.74 46.51 -12.33
CA ASN A 126 -2.13 46.06 -10.99
C ASN A 126 -1.08 45.12 -10.37
N LEU A 127 0.00 44.82 -11.11
CA LEU A 127 1.17 44.17 -10.54
C LEU A 127 1.89 45.20 -9.66
N PRO A 128 2.26 44.85 -8.41
CA PRO A 128 3.16 45.69 -7.62
C PRO A 128 4.43 46.02 -8.42
N ARG A 129 5.03 47.18 -8.17
CA ARG A 129 6.23 47.59 -8.93
C ARG A 129 7.34 46.54 -8.72
N GLY A 130 8.27 46.40 -9.66
CA GLY A 130 9.33 45.37 -9.56
C GLY A 130 10.17 45.42 -8.27
N GLU A 131 10.16 46.56 -7.59
CA GLU A 131 10.78 46.80 -6.28
C GLU A 131 9.95 46.27 -5.09
N GLU A 132 8.66 45.98 -5.30
CA GLU A 132 7.68 45.45 -4.34
C GLU A 132 7.46 43.93 -4.49
N ILE A 133 8.09 43.28 -5.48
CA ILE A 133 7.90 41.86 -5.83
C ILE A 133 9.24 41.13 -5.80
N GLN A 134 9.50 40.35 -4.75
CA GLN A 134 10.51 39.28 -4.78
C GLN A 134 9.81 37.91 -4.93
N ARG A 135 10.12 37.21 -6.02
CA ARG A 135 9.63 35.87 -6.39
C ARG A 135 10.52 34.76 -5.79
N PRO A 136 10.05 33.50 -5.59
CA PRO A 136 8.88 32.87 -6.20
C PRO A 136 7.62 32.92 -5.32
N TYR A 137 6.52 33.21 -6.01
CA TYR A 137 5.17 33.24 -5.48
C TYR A 137 4.54 31.88 -5.61
N LEU A 138 3.60 31.60 -4.71
CA LEU A 138 2.45 30.79 -5.07
C LEU A 138 1.23 31.15 -4.20
N TYR A 139 0.01 31.07 -4.77
CA TYR A 139 -1.26 31.43 -4.11
C TYR A 139 -2.31 30.31 -4.07
N TYR A 140 -2.90 29.89 -2.91
CA TYR A 140 -4.21 29.16 -2.75
C TYR A 140 -4.71 29.08 -1.29
N THR A 141 -5.64 29.92 -0.84
CA THR A 141 -6.38 29.80 0.45
C THR A 141 -7.54 28.80 0.35
N ASP A 142 -8.13 28.37 1.48
CA ASP A 142 -9.42 27.66 1.51
C ASP A 142 -10.53 28.45 0.79
N GLU A 143 -10.85 29.70 1.16
CA GLU A 143 -10.47 30.84 0.31
C GLU A 143 -10.64 30.83 -1.23
N ILE A 144 -9.50 30.70 -1.92
CA ILE A 144 -9.36 30.68 -3.38
C ILE A 144 -9.68 29.31 -3.94
N VAL A 145 -9.39 28.21 -3.24
CA VAL A 145 -9.94 26.92 -3.67
C VAL A 145 -11.48 27.02 -3.68
N ALA A 146 -12.06 27.72 -2.70
CA ALA A 146 -13.47 28.03 -2.62
C ALA A 146 -13.92 29.04 -3.68
N ARG A 147 -13.16 30.10 -3.97
CA ARG A 147 -13.51 31.04 -5.07
C ARG A 147 -13.33 30.43 -6.45
N THR A 148 -12.29 29.64 -6.70
CA THR A 148 -12.06 28.92 -7.95
C THR A 148 -13.11 27.82 -8.12
N ALA A 149 -13.45 27.07 -7.06
CA ALA A 149 -14.60 26.19 -7.08
C ALA A 149 -15.90 26.97 -7.33
N GLN A 150 -16.14 28.10 -6.66
CA GLN A 150 -17.30 28.98 -6.88
C GLN A 150 -17.32 29.59 -8.29
N HIS A 151 -16.16 29.89 -8.90
CA HIS A 151 -16.04 30.47 -10.23
C HIS A 151 -16.23 29.40 -11.33
N ILE A 152 -15.69 28.19 -11.14
CA ILE A 152 -15.95 27.01 -11.99
C ILE A 152 -17.42 26.59 -11.88
N VAL A 153 -18.00 26.65 -10.68
CA VAL A 153 -19.42 26.43 -10.41
C VAL A 153 -20.28 27.50 -11.07
N ALA A 154 -19.92 28.78 -10.95
CA ALA A 154 -20.62 29.89 -11.60
C ALA A 154 -20.59 29.75 -13.13
N GLN A 155 -19.44 29.41 -13.73
CA GLN A 155 -19.31 29.18 -15.17
C GLN A 155 -20.16 27.98 -15.66
N LYS A 156 -20.30 26.91 -14.85
CA LYS A 156 -21.16 25.76 -15.18
C LYS A 156 -22.66 26.01 -14.92
N LEU A 157 -23.00 26.83 -13.94
CA LEU A 157 -24.39 27.25 -13.65
C LEU A 157 -24.99 28.16 -14.74
N PHE A 158 -24.16 28.89 -15.50
CA PHE A 158 -24.63 29.69 -16.64
C PHE A 158 -25.19 28.87 -17.82
N PHE A 159 -24.98 27.53 -17.84
CA PHE A 159 -25.46 26.65 -18.91
C PHE A 159 -26.57 25.67 -18.48
N GLY A 160 -27.28 25.97 -17.39
CA GLY A 160 -28.61 25.42 -17.11
C GLY A 160 -28.67 23.92 -16.80
N GLU A 161 -28.87 23.58 -15.53
CA GLU A 161 -30.02 22.79 -15.07
C GLU A 161 -29.97 22.69 -13.54
N ASP A 162 -31.03 23.19 -12.92
CA ASP A 162 -31.27 23.17 -11.49
C ASP A 162 -31.81 21.79 -11.09
N THR A 163 -31.02 20.98 -10.40
CA THR A 163 -31.50 19.77 -9.71
C THR A 163 -30.76 19.60 -8.38
N GLY A 164 -31.52 19.32 -7.32
CA GLY A 164 -31.10 19.33 -5.91
C GLY A 164 -29.87 18.49 -5.56
N ASP A 165 -29.27 18.84 -4.41
CA ASP A 165 -28.06 18.25 -3.81
C ASP A 165 -26.77 18.36 -4.64
N ASN A 166 -26.58 19.55 -5.24
CA ASN A 166 -25.49 20.04 -6.10
C ASN A 166 -24.16 19.22 -6.20
N PRO A 167 -24.14 18.17 -7.04
CA PRO A 167 -22.92 17.45 -7.46
C PRO A 167 -21.83 18.29 -8.19
N PRO A 168 -22.13 19.41 -8.91
CA PRO A 168 -21.14 20.19 -9.65
C PRO A 168 -20.09 20.89 -8.78
N VAL A 169 -20.46 21.34 -7.58
CA VAL A 169 -19.56 22.00 -6.62
C VAL A 169 -18.52 21.02 -6.10
N LYS A 170 -18.99 19.84 -5.67
CA LYS A 170 -18.15 18.72 -5.22
C LYS A 170 -17.13 18.32 -6.29
N GLN A 171 -17.59 18.24 -7.54
CA GLN A 171 -16.72 17.92 -8.67
C GLN A 171 -15.68 19.02 -8.94
N ALA A 172 -16.04 20.30 -8.85
CA ALA A 172 -15.12 21.43 -9.04
C ALA A 172 -14.03 21.51 -7.95
N TYR A 173 -14.39 21.29 -6.69
CA TYR A 173 -13.41 21.19 -5.59
C TYR A 173 -12.45 20.01 -5.79
N LYS A 174 -12.98 18.84 -6.14
CA LYS A 174 -12.19 17.64 -6.43
C LYS A 174 -11.22 17.86 -7.60
N GLU A 175 -11.67 18.57 -8.64
CA GLU A 175 -10.83 18.96 -9.78
C GLU A 175 -9.74 19.95 -9.39
N ALA A 176 -10.05 20.98 -8.59
CA ALA A 176 -9.05 21.94 -8.10
C ALA A 176 -8.02 21.26 -7.18
N ASP A 177 -8.46 20.51 -6.18
CA ASP A 177 -7.60 19.78 -5.25
C ASP A 177 -6.64 18.83 -5.97
N SER A 178 -7.17 18.04 -6.92
CA SER A 178 -6.37 17.12 -7.73
C SER A 178 -5.23 17.79 -8.51
N ARG A 179 -5.37 19.08 -8.82
CA ARG A 179 -4.35 19.88 -9.51
C ARG A 179 -3.34 20.50 -8.54
N LEU A 180 -3.73 20.74 -7.29
CA LEU A 180 -2.95 21.49 -6.29
C LEU A 180 -2.17 20.58 -5.35
N ASN A 181 -2.86 19.64 -4.71
CA ASN A 181 -2.28 18.74 -3.70
C ASN A 181 -1.82 17.41 -4.32
N GLY A 182 -1.99 17.27 -5.64
CA GLY A 182 -1.65 16.07 -6.38
C GLY A 182 -2.78 15.05 -6.33
N THR A 183 -2.49 13.82 -6.72
CA THR A 183 -3.49 12.74 -6.72
C THR A 183 -2.92 11.41 -6.25
N LYS A 184 -3.79 10.55 -5.72
CA LYS A 184 -3.53 9.14 -5.39
C LYS A 184 -2.34 8.98 -4.42
N ALA A 185 -1.42 8.03 -4.65
CA ALA A 185 -0.33 7.76 -3.71
C ALA A 185 0.56 8.98 -3.44
N LEU A 186 0.86 9.76 -4.48
CA LEU A 186 1.73 10.94 -4.37
C LEU A 186 1.10 12.13 -3.63
N SER A 187 -0.23 12.24 -3.59
CA SER A 187 -0.91 13.14 -2.63
C SER A 187 -1.00 12.57 -1.23
N TRP A 188 -0.87 11.24 -1.05
CA TRP A 188 -1.09 10.62 0.26
C TRP A 188 0.09 10.83 1.21
N PHE A 189 1.32 10.63 0.71
CA PHE A 189 2.52 10.71 1.55
C PHE A 189 2.69 12.04 2.28
N PRO A 190 2.54 13.21 1.63
CA PRO A 190 2.70 14.49 2.33
C PRO A 190 1.69 14.69 3.46
N HIS A 191 0.46 14.18 3.32
CA HIS A 191 -0.55 14.29 4.38
C HIS A 191 -0.22 13.43 5.59
N VAL A 192 0.16 12.17 5.37
CA VAL A 192 0.58 11.26 6.45
C VAL A 192 1.83 11.82 7.13
N GLU A 193 2.80 12.28 6.35
CA GLU A 193 4.02 12.90 6.85
C GLU A 193 3.72 14.11 7.74
N TYR A 194 2.84 15.01 7.28
CA TYR A 194 2.43 16.19 8.04
C TYR A 194 1.82 15.80 9.39
N TYR A 195 0.85 14.89 9.41
CA TYR A 195 0.18 14.49 10.65
C TYR A 195 1.06 13.71 11.61
N LEU A 196 2.01 12.91 11.10
CA LEU A 196 3.04 12.29 11.92
C LEU A 196 3.96 13.34 12.55
N ASN A 197 4.43 14.34 11.80
CA ASN A 197 5.24 15.42 12.35
C ASN A 197 4.45 16.28 13.35
N LEU A 198 3.17 16.54 13.09
CA LEU A 198 2.31 17.31 13.97
C LEU A 198 2.07 16.55 15.29
N ALA A 199 1.91 15.23 15.20
CA ALA A 199 1.86 14.38 16.37
C ALA A 199 3.21 14.37 17.12
N ALA A 200 4.31 14.31 16.39
CA ALA A 200 5.67 14.25 16.94
C ALA A 200 6.08 15.57 17.61
N SER A 201 5.54 16.71 17.22
CA SER A 201 5.74 17.99 17.93
C SER A 201 4.92 18.13 19.21
N GLY A 202 4.07 17.15 19.53
CA GLY A 202 3.29 17.14 20.78
C GLY A 202 1.96 17.89 20.70
N LYS A 203 1.56 18.38 19.52
CA LYS A 203 0.26 19.04 19.33
C LYS A 203 -0.88 18.07 19.58
N GLN A 204 -1.99 18.59 20.10
CA GLN A 204 -3.14 17.78 20.54
C GLN A 204 -4.31 17.84 19.57
N ASN A 205 -4.32 18.80 18.64
CA ASN A 205 -5.37 18.98 17.65
C ASN A 205 -4.80 19.03 16.23
N ALA A 206 -5.59 18.54 15.27
CA ALA A 206 -5.20 18.44 13.86
C ALA A 206 -5.04 19.81 13.18
N GLU A 207 -5.61 20.86 13.78
CA GLU A 207 -5.60 22.23 13.26
C GLU A 207 -4.45 23.08 13.83
N ALA A 208 -3.62 22.52 14.70
CA ALA A 208 -2.51 23.23 15.31
C ALA A 208 -1.50 23.65 14.25
N SER A 209 -1.01 24.88 14.39
CA SER A 209 0.14 25.34 13.59
C SER A 209 1.46 24.89 14.22
N PHE A 210 2.43 24.63 13.36
CA PHE A 210 3.81 24.41 13.76
C PHE A 210 4.47 25.73 14.17
N THR A 211 5.34 25.64 15.17
CA THR A 211 6.27 26.71 15.57
C THR A 211 7.54 26.65 14.71
N ALA A 212 8.41 27.65 14.85
CA ALA A 212 9.70 27.64 14.17
C ALA A 212 10.57 26.44 14.55
N GLU A 213 10.58 26.06 15.83
CA GLU A 213 11.32 24.90 16.33
C GLU A 213 10.76 23.59 15.76
N ASP A 214 9.43 23.49 15.61
CA ASP A 214 8.82 22.30 15.02
C ASP A 214 9.26 22.11 13.56
N TRP A 215 9.43 23.20 12.80
CA TRP A 215 9.93 23.15 11.42
C TRP A 215 11.38 22.71 11.32
N GLU A 216 12.22 23.09 12.28
CA GLU A 216 13.61 22.65 12.34
C GLU A 216 13.72 21.14 12.63
N LYS A 217 12.74 20.57 13.34
CA LYS A 217 12.66 19.13 13.65
C LYS A 217 11.85 18.35 12.63
N TYR A 218 11.19 19.01 11.68
CA TYR A 218 10.35 18.35 10.69
C TYR A 218 11.15 17.29 9.92
N SER A 219 10.66 16.06 9.94
CA SER A 219 11.35 14.87 9.44
C SER A 219 10.59 14.27 8.26
N ARG A 220 11.32 13.88 7.22
CA ARG A 220 10.73 13.23 6.04
C ARG A 220 10.44 11.76 6.31
N ILE A 221 9.31 11.28 5.80
CA ILE A 221 9.05 9.84 5.70
C ILE A 221 9.55 9.31 4.35
N ILE A 222 9.72 7.99 4.28
CA ILE A 222 9.94 7.29 3.02
C ILE A 222 8.57 6.82 2.50
N GLY A 223 8.04 7.50 1.49
CA GLY A 223 6.81 7.07 0.81
C GLY A 223 7.10 5.88 -0.10
N VAL A 224 6.46 4.73 0.14
CA VAL A 224 6.69 3.51 -0.65
C VAL A 224 5.54 3.28 -1.62
N THR A 225 5.85 3.30 -2.92
CA THR A 225 4.88 3.04 -3.98
C THR A 225 5.08 1.67 -4.60
N TRP A 226 3.98 0.98 -4.89
CA TRP A 226 4.00 -0.37 -5.47
C TRP A 226 2.80 -0.61 -6.40
N SER A 227 2.86 -1.65 -7.23
CA SER A 227 1.90 -1.92 -8.31
C SER A 227 0.55 -2.48 -7.83
N GLY A 228 -0.10 -1.88 -6.83
CA GLY A 228 -1.36 -2.37 -6.26
C GLY A 228 -2.64 -2.07 -7.05
N SER A 229 -2.54 -1.36 -8.18
CA SER A 229 -3.67 -0.96 -9.04
C SER A 229 -3.75 -1.88 -10.25
N VAL A 230 -4.64 -2.88 -10.21
CA VAL A 230 -4.67 -3.99 -11.18
C VAL A 230 -5.91 -3.95 -12.08
N SER A 231 -5.82 -4.50 -13.29
CA SER A 231 -6.91 -4.59 -14.26
C SER A 231 -7.36 -6.05 -14.48
N PRO A 232 -8.65 -6.38 -14.33
CA PRO A 232 -9.71 -5.60 -13.68
C PRO A 232 -9.43 -5.40 -12.17
N SER A 233 -9.93 -4.30 -11.59
CA SER A 233 -9.79 -3.98 -10.15
C SER A 233 -10.50 -4.95 -9.21
N LEU A 234 -11.38 -5.80 -9.74
CA LEU A 234 -12.05 -6.84 -8.95
C LEU A 234 -11.14 -8.05 -8.69
N VAL A 235 -10.01 -8.17 -9.40
CA VAL A 235 -9.08 -9.30 -9.26
C VAL A 235 -8.05 -9.00 -8.16
N PHE A 236 -8.54 -8.85 -6.93
CA PHE A 236 -7.73 -8.56 -5.73
C PHE A 236 -6.53 -9.51 -5.60
N PHE A 237 -6.74 -10.79 -5.91
CA PHE A 237 -5.72 -11.83 -5.91
C PHE A 237 -4.47 -11.48 -6.74
N ARG A 238 -4.62 -10.76 -7.86
CA ARG A 238 -3.47 -10.33 -8.67
C ARG A 238 -2.56 -9.38 -7.91
N ALA A 239 -3.14 -8.44 -7.16
CA ALA A 239 -2.37 -7.49 -6.37
C ALA A 239 -1.64 -8.15 -5.20
N GLU A 240 -2.14 -9.28 -4.67
CA GLU A 240 -1.42 -10.04 -3.64
C GLU A 240 -0.07 -10.57 -4.14
N MET A 241 -0.03 -11.12 -5.36
CA MET A 241 1.23 -11.54 -5.98
C MET A 241 2.15 -10.34 -6.29
N TYR A 242 1.58 -9.21 -6.71
CA TYR A 242 2.37 -7.98 -6.95
C TYR A 242 2.95 -7.40 -5.65
N ALA A 243 2.21 -7.51 -4.54
CA ALA A 243 2.71 -7.12 -3.22
C ALA A 243 3.86 -8.03 -2.74
N ASN A 244 3.80 -9.34 -3.04
CA ASN A 244 4.90 -10.25 -2.74
C ASN A 244 6.18 -9.86 -3.50
N GLU A 245 6.06 -9.43 -4.76
CA GLU A 245 7.21 -8.97 -5.55
C GLU A 245 7.76 -7.65 -5.04
N ALA A 246 6.89 -6.67 -4.78
CA ALA A 246 7.29 -5.40 -4.18
C ALA A 246 7.97 -5.62 -2.82
N GLY A 247 7.48 -6.57 -2.02
CA GLY A 247 8.11 -6.95 -0.76
C GLY A 247 9.51 -7.54 -0.92
N ARG A 248 9.77 -8.29 -1.99
CA ARG A 248 11.11 -8.81 -2.30
C ARG A 248 12.09 -7.69 -2.64
N GLU A 249 11.65 -6.65 -3.36
CA GLU A 249 12.49 -5.48 -3.61
C GLU A 249 12.64 -4.61 -2.34
N LEU A 250 11.57 -4.45 -1.56
CA LEU A 250 11.62 -3.76 -0.27
C LEU A 250 12.61 -4.43 0.70
N ALA A 251 12.73 -5.76 0.69
CA ALA A 251 13.72 -6.48 1.51
C ALA A 251 15.15 -5.98 1.25
N LYS A 252 15.51 -5.71 0.00
CA LYS A 252 16.85 -5.18 -0.36
C LYS A 252 17.06 -3.77 0.21
N VAL A 253 16.03 -2.93 0.16
CA VAL A 253 16.06 -1.58 0.75
C VAL A 253 16.16 -1.63 2.27
N LEU A 254 15.43 -2.54 2.92
CA LEU A 254 15.54 -2.73 4.37
C LEU A 254 16.95 -3.20 4.75
N ILE A 255 17.57 -4.08 3.96
CA ILE A 255 18.98 -4.47 4.16
C ILE A 255 19.88 -3.23 4.06
N GLN A 256 19.72 -2.39 3.03
CA GLN A 256 20.47 -1.14 2.85
C GLN A 256 20.35 -0.21 4.07
N LEU A 257 19.13 -0.03 4.60
CA LEU A 257 18.89 0.81 5.78
C LEU A 257 19.48 0.20 7.06
N ILE A 258 19.36 -1.11 7.25
CA ILE A 258 19.91 -1.83 8.41
C ILE A 258 21.45 -1.76 8.41
N GLU A 259 22.07 -1.94 7.26
CA GLU A 259 23.54 -1.86 7.10
C GLU A 259 24.06 -0.44 7.30
N ALA A 260 23.25 0.58 7.00
CA ALA A 260 23.53 1.98 7.34
C ALA A 260 23.25 2.34 8.82
N GLU A 261 22.91 1.35 9.66
CA GLU A 261 22.55 1.51 11.08
C GLU A 261 21.37 2.48 11.30
N ILE A 262 20.46 2.56 10.35
CA ILE A 262 19.25 3.37 10.47
C ILE A 262 18.20 2.58 11.24
N ARG A 263 17.57 3.23 12.23
CA ARG A 263 16.40 2.68 12.95
C ARG A 263 15.16 2.82 12.10
N ILE A 264 14.35 1.77 12.04
CA ILE A 264 13.29 1.65 11.03
C ILE A 264 11.93 1.43 11.71
N ASN A 265 10.99 2.32 11.41
CA ASN A 265 9.57 2.11 11.64
C ASN A 265 8.88 1.89 10.29
N ILE A 266 7.95 0.95 10.21
CA ILE A 266 7.15 0.69 9.02
C ILE A 266 5.68 0.89 9.37
N ILE A 267 5.02 1.80 8.67
CA ILE A 267 3.57 2.01 8.75
C ILE A 267 2.98 1.55 7.42
N THR A 268 1.92 0.76 7.48
CA THR A 268 1.25 0.25 6.28
C THR A 268 -0.25 0.48 6.36
N HIS A 269 -0.89 0.69 5.22
CA HIS A 269 -2.34 0.64 5.10
C HIS A 269 -2.81 -0.54 4.25
N SER A 270 -3.93 -1.18 4.60
CA SER A 270 -4.61 -2.14 3.72
C SER A 270 -3.66 -3.22 3.21
N LEU A 271 -3.64 -3.50 1.90
CA LEU A 271 -2.78 -4.51 1.29
C LEU A 271 -1.28 -4.12 1.29
N GLY A 272 -0.95 -2.87 1.60
CA GLY A 272 0.43 -2.46 1.88
C GLY A 272 1.06 -3.25 3.04
N ALA A 273 0.23 -3.78 3.96
CA ALA A 273 0.67 -4.69 5.01
C ALA A 273 1.35 -5.94 4.43
N ARG A 274 0.85 -6.46 3.30
CA ARG A 274 1.45 -7.61 2.62
C ARG A 274 2.83 -7.30 2.04
N VAL A 275 3.04 -6.10 1.50
CA VAL A 275 4.34 -5.66 1.00
C VAL A 275 5.37 -5.69 2.13
N ALA A 276 5.03 -5.11 3.28
CA ALA A 276 5.89 -5.14 4.47
C ALA A 276 6.11 -6.57 4.96
N LEU A 277 5.04 -7.35 5.18
CA LEU A 277 5.16 -8.72 5.69
C LEU A 277 5.97 -9.62 4.74
N SER A 278 5.86 -9.43 3.44
CA SER A 278 6.69 -10.14 2.45
C SER A 278 8.17 -9.83 2.60
N ALA A 279 8.53 -8.54 2.74
CA ALA A 279 9.90 -8.13 2.98
C ALA A 279 10.45 -8.71 4.29
N LEU A 280 9.65 -8.61 5.37
CA LEU A 280 10.00 -9.11 6.69
C LEU A 280 10.11 -10.64 6.72
N ASN A 281 9.28 -11.36 5.97
CA ASN A 281 9.35 -12.81 5.87
C ASN A 281 10.65 -13.25 5.19
N ILE A 282 11.09 -12.52 4.17
CA ILE A 282 12.39 -12.74 3.52
C ILE A 282 13.53 -12.50 4.50
N LEU A 283 13.54 -11.35 5.20
CA LEU A 283 14.57 -11.00 6.18
C LEU A 283 14.63 -12.01 7.35
N GLY A 284 13.47 -12.51 7.80
CA GLY A 284 13.36 -13.47 8.90
C GLY A 284 13.89 -14.86 8.55
N ASP A 285 14.08 -15.13 7.26
CA ASP A 285 14.67 -16.36 6.74
C ASP A 285 16.18 -16.20 6.45
N PHE A 286 16.87 -15.22 7.04
CA PHE A 286 18.35 -15.10 7.01
C PHE A 286 19.03 -15.70 8.25
N ASP A 287 18.50 -16.80 8.79
CA ASP A 287 19.15 -17.56 9.88
C ASP A 287 19.51 -16.67 11.10
N GLY A 288 18.66 -15.70 11.40
CA GLY A 288 18.81 -14.79 12.54
C GLY A 288 19.57 -13.48 12.26
N LYS A 289 20.22 -13.32 11.09
CA LYS A 289 21.01 -12.12 10.75
C LYS A 289 20.24 -10.80 10.93
N TYR A 290 18.95 -10.80 10.58
CA TYR A 290 18.09 -9.61 10.63
C TYR A 290 17.02 -9.67 11.73
N ASN A 291 17.16 -10.56 12.72
CA ASN A 291 16.23 -10.60 13.85
C ASN A 291 16.22 -9.26 14.58
N GLU A 292 15.01 -8.79 14.92
CA GLU A 292 14.78 -7.58 15.71
C GLU A 292 15.50 -6.32 15.18
N LYS A 293 15.66 -6.21 13.85
CA LYS A 293 16.25 -5.02 13.20
C LYS A 293 15.24 -3.95 12.82
N ILE A 294 13.95 -4.26 12.87
CA ILE A 294 12.86 -3.30 12.64
C ILE A 294 12.23 -2.96 13.98
N ASP A 295 12.20 -1.68 14.34
CA ASP A 295 11.72 -1.23 15.65
C ASP A 295 10.22 -1.39 15.78
N ASN A 296 9.46 -0.95 14.77
CA ASN A 296 8.01 -1.02 14.76
C ASN A 296 7.47 -1.44 13.38
N LEU A 297 6.49 -2.36 13.38
CA LEU A 297 5.56 -2.58 12.27
C LEU A 297 4.16 -2.16 12.73
N ILE A 298 3.59 -1.15 12.10
CA ILE A 298 2.27 -0.60 12.39
C ILE A 298 1.37 -0.87 11.18
N MET A 299 0.43 -1.78 11.37
CA MET A 299 -0.51 -2.25 10.37
C MET A 299 -1.87 -1.57 10.59
N TRP A 300 -2.20 -0.61 9.73
CA TRP A 300 -3.44 0.16 9.80
C TRP A 300 -4.45 -0.43 8.82
N GLU A 301 -5.56 -0.98 9.32
CA GLU A 301 -6.58 -1.69 8.53
C GLU A 301 -5.97 -2.76 7.59
N ALA A 302 -5.17 -3.69 8.11
CA ALA A 302 -4.41 -4.62 7.26
C ALA A 302 -5.27 -5.62 6.47
N ALA A 303 -5.06 -5.65 5.14
CA ALA A 303 -5.70 -6.58 4.21
C ALA A 303 -4.91 -7.90 4.06
N VAL A 304 -4.66 -8.56 5.18
CA VAL A 304 -3.99 -9.87 5.27
C VAL A 304 -4.78 -10.76 6.21
N ALA A 305 -4.57 -12.07 6.16
CA ALA A 305 -5.29 -13.00 7.01
C ALA A 305 -5.04 -12.65 8.48
N ASP A 306 -6.05 -12.81 9.32
CA ASP A 306 -5.93 -12.55 10.76
C ASP A 306 -4.82 -13.41 11.43
N ASN A 307 -4.52 -14.58 10.87
CA ASN A 307 -3.40 -15.46 11.25
C ASN A 307 -2.16 -15.33 10.35
N ALA A 308 -2.02 -14.24 9.58
CA ALA A 308 -0.91 -14.06 8.64
C ALA A 308 0.47 -14.19 9.30
N LEU A 309 0.58 -13.81 10.58
CA LEU A 309 1.76 -14.07 11.39
C LEU A 309 1.64 -15.44 12.05
N THR A 310 2.56 -16.34 11.72
CA THR A 310 2.66 -17.67 12.32
C THR A 310 4.12 -18.04 12.58
N ASN A 311 4.36 -19.10 13.34
CA ASN A 311 5.64 -19.80 13.40
C ASN A 311 5.55 -21.24 12.85
N VAL A 312 4.35 -21.70 12.49
CA VAL A 312 4.09 -23.02 11.92
C VAL A 312 3.19 -22.85 10.70
N TYR A 313 3.67 -23.35 9.56
CA TYR A 313 2.88 -23.32 8.33
C TYR A 313 1.69 -24.28 8.40
N THR A 314 0.53 -23.83 7.91
CA THR A 314 -0.67 -24.66 7.75
C THR A 314 -1.25 -24.50 6.35
N ARG A 315 -1.91 -25.55 5.86
CA ARG A 315 -2.72 -25.49 4.62
C ARG A 315 -4.16 -25.04 4.88
N ASP A 316 -4.63 -25.18 6.12
CA ASP A 316 -5.98 -24.80 6.52
C ASP A 316 -6.21 -23.30 6.23
N LYS A 317 -7.22 -23.01 5.40
CA LYS A 317 -7.62 -21.65 4.99
C LYS A 317 -6.48 -20.82 4.38
N ASN A 318 -5.54 -21.51 3.72
CA ASN A 318 -4.37 -20.96 3.04
C ASN A 318 -4.27 -21.60 1.65
N PRO A 319 -5.26 -21.38 0.77
CA PRO A 319 -5.56 -22.24 -0.38
C PRO A 319 -4.45 -22.28 -1.44
N VAL A 320 -3.58 -21.26 -1.43
CA VAL A 320 -2.55 -21.09 -2.47
C VAL A 320 -1.17 -20.86 -1.87
N ALA A 321 -0.96 -21.14 -0.58
CA ALA A 321 0.31 -20.96 0.10
C ALA A 321 0.85 -19.52 0.13
N MET A 322 -0.02 -18.50 0.09
CA MET A 322 0.43 -17.11 0.11
C MET A 322 -0.05 -16.29 1.31
N GLU A 323 -0.99 -16.81 2.10
CA GLU A 323 -1.65 -16.08 3.18
C GLU A 323 -0.75 -15.89 4.42
N LEU A 324 0.29 -16.70 4.57
CA LEU A 324 1.09 -16.81 5.80
C LEU A 324 2.53 -16.30 5.61
N PHE A 325 3.06 -15.65 6.65
CA PHE A 325 4.41 -15.08 6.72
C PHE A 325 5.15 -15.64 7.95
N PRO A 326 5.58 -16.92 7.91
CA PRO A 326 6.08 -17.65 9.07
C PRO A 326 7.36 -17.07 9.72
N PHE A 327 8.06 -16.18 9.03
CA PHE A 327 9.34 -15.63 9.48
C PHE A 327 9.28 -14.13 9.80
N ALA A 328 8.22 -13.42 9.38
CA ALA A 328 8.14 -11.96 9.50
C ALA A 328 8.24 -11.48 10.96
N HIS A 329 7.63 -12.22 11.89
CA HIS A 329 7.63 -11.89 13.32
C HIS A 329 9.04 -11.87 13.95
N LYS A 330 10.03 -12.52 13.34
CA LYS A 330 11.40 -12.59 13.87
C LYS A 330 12.15 -11.26 13.71
N VAL A 331 11.82 -10.51 12.66
CA VAL A 331 12.56 -9.32 12.23
C VAL A 331 12.13 -8.06 12.98
N VAL A 332 10.87 -8.03 13.42
CA VAL A 332 10.28 -6.85 14.07
C VAL A 332 10.34 -7.02 15.58
N LYS A 333 10.72 -5.96 16.30
CA LYS A 333 10.65 -5.92 17.77
C LYS A 333 9.20 -5.82 18.25
N ARG A 334 8.41 -4.97 17.60
CA ARG A 334 7.06 -4.59 18.01
C ARG A 334 6.11 -4.51 16.83
N ILE A 335 4.99 -5.24 16.91
CA ILE A 335 3.94 -5.29 15.90
C ILE A 335 2.67 -4.66 16.48
N ARG A 336 2.00 -3.83 15.69
CA ARG A 336 0.78 -3.11 16.06
C ARG A 336 -0.25 -3.28 14.96
N ALA A 337 -1.50 -3.54 15.32
CA ALA A 337 -2.62 -3.58 14.39
C ALA A 337 -3.70 -2.59 14.84
N LEU A 338 -3.96 -1.56 14.05
CA LEU A 338 -5.18 -0.78 14.18
C LEU A 338 -6.24 -1.42 13.28
N TYR A 339 -7.42 -1.68 13.84
CA TYR A 339 -8.51 -2.38 13.15
C TYR A 339 -9.84 -1.68 13.37
N SER A 340 -10.76 -1.81 12.41
CA SER A 340 -12.11 -1.26 12.51
C SER A 340 -13.19 -2.23 11.98
N GLU A 341 -14.38 -2.15 12.57
CA GLU A 341 -15.54 -2.95 12.13
C GLU A 341 -16.23 -2.36 10.89
N GLU A 342 -16.20 -1.03 10.73
CA GLU A 342 -16.84 -0.29 9.63
C GLU A 342 -15.87 -0.10 8.44
N ASP A 343 -15.50 -1.23 7.85
CA ASP A 343 -14.66 -1.31 6.66
C ASP A 343 -15.35 -2.11 5.55
N GLY A 344 -16.02 -1.41 4.63
CA GLY A 344 -16.70 -2.00 3.47
C GLY A 344 -15.78 -2.64 2.43
N VAL A 345 -14.47 -2.48 2.57
CA VAL A 345 -13.47 -3.08 1.66
C VAL A 345 -12.94 -4.40 2.23
N LEU A 346 -12.70 -4.50 3.54
CA LEU A 346 -12.23 -5.73 4.19
C LEU A 346 -13.36 -6.59 4.80
N GLY A 347 -14.51 -6.00 5.08
CA GLY A 347 -15.70 -6.61 5.70
C GLY A 347 -17.01 -6.14 5.06
N ALA A 348 -18.16 -6.49 5.65
CA ALA A 348 -19.46 -5.95 5.22
C ALA A 348 -19.80 -4.74 6.11
N ASP A 349 -20.11 -3.58 5.52
CA ASP A 349 -20.53 -2.39 6.28
C ASP A 349 -21.89 -2.57 6.94
N SER A 350 -22.06 -1.96 8.13
CA SER A 350 -23.35 -1.90 8.81
C SER A 350 -24.05 -0.53 8.66
N TYR A 351 -23.31 0.52 8.27
CA TYR A 351 -23.83 1.86 8.07
C TYR A 351 -23.29 2.54 6.80
N LEU A 352 -24.20 2.75 5.84
CA LEU A 352 -24.14 3.77 4.77
C LEU A 352 -23.29 3.49 3.52
N ASP A 353 -23.96 3.72 2.39
CA ASP A 353 -23.58 3.46 1.00
C ASP A 353 -22.75 4.63 0.43
N PHE A 354 -21.51 4.80 0.90
CA PHE A 354 -20.57 5.77 0.34
C PHE A 354 -19.16 5.20 0.21
N ASP A 355 -18.92 4.37 -0.82
CA ASP A 355 -17.61 4.37 -1.47
C ASP A 355 -17.71 3.89 -2.92
N ASP A 356 -17.38 4.78 -3.85
CA ASP A 356 -17.35 4.58 -5.29
C ASP A 356 -16.18 3.63 -5.65
N GLY A 357 -16.33 2.35 -5.32
CA GLY A 357 -15.34 1.31 -5.61
C GLY A 357 -15.84 -0.13 -5.52
N PHE A 358 -16.94 -0.42 -4.83
CA PHE A 358 -17.54 -1.76 -4.74
C PHE A 358 -19.06 -1.68 -4.55
N SER A 359 -19.77 -1.03 -5.47
CA SER A 359 -21.23 -1.15 -5.53
C SER A 359 -21.61 -2.52 -6.13
N ASP A 360 -21.59 -3.57 -5.31
CA ASP A 360 -22.62 -4.60 -5.33
C ASP A 360 -22.49 -5.54 -4.11
N LEU A 361 -23.42 -5.34 -3.17
CA LEU A 361 -24.06 -6.35 -2.32
C LEU A 361 -23.14 -7.20 -1.40
N GLY A 362 -22.94 -6.68 -0.19
CA GLY A 362 -23.17 -7.44 1.05
C GLY A 362 -21.98 -8.09 1.77
N ARG A 363 -20.75 -8.08 1.22
CA ARG A 363 -19.49 -8.50 1.90
C ARG A 363 -18.26 -7.95 1.13
N GLY A 364 -17.23 -7.48 1.85
CA GLY A 364 -16.01 -6.84 1.32
C GLY A 364 -15.18 -7.67 0.32
N ALA A 365 -14.23 -7.00 -0.34
CA ALA A 365 -13.41 -7.54 -1.43
C ALA A 365 -12.43 -8.63 -0.99
N TYR A 366 -11.88 -8.52 0.22
CA TYR A 366 -10.87 -9.45 0.72
C TYR A 366 -11.38 -10.90 0.88
N PRO A 367 -12.54 -11.16 1.54
CA PRO A 367 -13.10 -12.51 1.64
C PRO A 367 -13.52 -13.14 0.29
N LYS A 368 -13.78 -12.32 -0.75
CA LYS A 368 -14.26 -12.77 -2.06
C LYS A 368 -13.14 -12.97 -3.09
N LYS A 369 -11.86 -12.80 -2.72
CA LYS A 369 -10.72 -12.78 -3.65
C LYS A 369 -10.53 -14.06 -4.48
N TYR A 370 -11.02 -15.20 -4.00
CA TYR A 370 -11.01 -16.49 -4.71
C TYR A 370 -12.37 -16.91 -5.26
N SER A 371 -13.39 -16.05 -5.15
CA SER A 371 -14.73 -16.34 -5.68
C SER A 371 -14.83 -16.06 -7.19
N SER A 372 -15.87 -16.59 -7.83
CA SER A 372 -16.09 -16.41 -9.28
C SER A 372 -16.19 -14.93 -9.68
N LEU A 373 -16.62 -14.06 -8.75
CA LEU A 373 -16.68 -12.61 -8.90
C LEU A 373 -15.28 -11.95 -8.93
N GLY A 374 -14.28 -12.54 -8.26
CA GLY A 374 -12.87 -12.13 -8.30
C GLY A 374 -12.11 -12.62 -9.55
N ASN A 375 -12.81 -13.21 -10.52
CA ASN A 375 -12.26 -13.88 -11.71
C ASN A 375 -11.29 -15.01 -11.35
N ASN A 376 -11.85 -16.00 -10.65
CA ASN A 376 -11.50 -17.39 -10.32
C ASN A 376 -10.17 -18.07 -10.70
N THR A 377 -9.12 -17.34 -11.16
CA THR A 377 -7.64 -17.61 -11.14
C THR A 377 -6.86 -17.43 -12.44
N ASN A 378 -7.36 -16.63 -13.39
CA ASN A 378 -6.53 -16.23 -14.54
C ASN A 378 -5.32 -15.36 -14.15
N ALA A 379 -5.19 -14.90 -12.90
CA ALA A 379 -4.03 -14.11 -12.49
C ALA A 379 -2.73 -14.95 -12.48
N PHE A 380 -2.78 -16.26 -12.20
CA PHE A 380 -1.59 -17.12 -12.29
C PHE A 380 -1.08 -17.23 -13.72
N ILE A 381 -1.98 -17.26 -14.72
CA ILE A 381 -1.58 -17.35 -16.14
C ILE A 381 -0.73 -16.15 -16.59
N ASP A 382 -0.87 -15.00 -15.92
CA ASP A 382 -0.08 -13.79 -16.22
C ASP A 382 1.42 -14.03 -15.92
N TYR A 383 1.76 -15.00 -15.06
CA TYR A 383 3.14 -15.43 -14.75
C TYR A 383 3.63 -16.59 -15.64
N TYR A 384 2.72 -17.35 -16.25
CA TYR A 384 3.04 -18.49 -17.12
C TYR A 384 2.44 -18.33 -18.53
N PRO A 385 2.63 -17.19 -19.23
CA PRO A 385 1.88 -16.88 -20.43
C PRO A 385 2.29 -17.75 -21.63
N ILE A 386 1.28 -18.24 -22.34
CA ILE A 386 1.41 -19.12 -23.51
C ILE A 386 2.19 -18.46 -24.67
N LYS A 387 2.15 -17.12 -24.79
CA LYS A 387 2.70 -16.38 -25.95
C LYS A 387 4.01 -15.58 -25.67
N LEU A 388 4.78 -15.87 -24.62
CA LEU A 388 6.11 -15.23 -24.44
C LEU A 388 7.20 -15.99 -25.22
N LYS A 389 8.19 -15.28 -25.77
CA LYS A 389 9.38 -15.90 -26.39
C LYS A 389 10.36 -16.35 -25.30
N GLY A 390 10.82 -17.61 -25.37
CA GLY A 390 11.76 -18.23 -24.41
C GLY A 390 11.26 -19.59 -23.88
N PRO A 391 12.13 -20.51 -23.44
CA PRO A 391 11.74 -21.80 -22.86
C PRO A 391 11.08 -21.57 -21.48
N ASN A 392 9.92 -22.18 -21.25
CA ASN A 392 9.24 -22.17 -19.95
C ASN A 392 8.57 -23.54 -19.79
N VAL A 393 9.15 -24.36 -18.91
CA VAL A 393 8.76 -25.76 -18.75
C VAL A 393 7.29 -25.86 -18.31
N ILE A 394 6.85 -25.05 -17.34
CA ILE A 394 5.46 -25.04 -16.86
C ILE A 394 4.46 -24.75 -17.99
N ARG A 395 4.80 -23.82 -18.88
CA ARG A 395 3.99 -23.51 -20.07
C ARG A 395 3.93 -24.69 -21.04
N GLU A 396 5.05 -25.33 -21.31
CA GLU A 396 5.13 -26.48 -22.21
C GLU A 396 4.30 -27.65 -21.68
N LEU A 397 4.41 -27.93 -20.38
CA LEU A 397 3.60 -28.92 -19.66
C LEU A 397 2.10 -28.57 -19.75
N TYR A 398 1.71 -27.30 -19.57
CA TYR A 398 0.32 -26.88 -19.75
C TYR A 398 -0.19 -27.09 -21.19
N GLY A 399 0.67 -26.86 -22.20
CA GLY A 399 0.35 -27.15 -23.60
C GLY A 399 0.09 -28.64 -23.85
N ILE A 400 0.93 -29.51 -23.29
CA ILE A 400 0.75 -30.98 -23.35
C ILE A 400 -0.59 -31.36 -22.70
N VAL A 401 -0.86 -30.88 -21.49
CA VAL A 401 -2.13 -31.17 -20.78
C VAL A 401 -3.35 -30.65 -21.55
N SER A 402 -3.27 -29.45 -22.12
CA SER A 402 -4.34 -28.86 -22.92
C SER A 402 -4.66 -29.67 -24.17
N ASN A 403 -3.63 -30.12 -24.91
CA ASN A 403 -3.80 -30.97 -26.09
C ASN A 403 -4.48 -32.30 -25.75
N VAL A 404 -4.02 -32.95 -24.67
CA VAL A 404 -4.59 -34.21 -24.17
C VAL A 404 -6.07 -34.04 -23.78
N LYS A 405 -6.44 -32.92 -23.13
CA LYS A 405 -7.86 -32.60 -22.85
C LYS A 405 -8.68 -32.41 -24.13
N LEU A 406 -8.10 -31.76 -25.15
CA LEU A 406 -8.75 -31.47 -26.42
C LEU A 406 -9.03 -32.75 -27.20
N GLU A 407 -8.06 -33.66 -27.27
CA GLU A 407 -8.22 -34.99 -27.84
C GLU A 407 -9.34 -35.77 -27.14
N CYS A 408 -9.42 -35.73 -25.80
CA CYS A 408 -10.51 -36.37 -25.06
C CYS A 408 -11.89 -35.79 -25.43
N LYS A 409 -12.01 -34.45 -25.53
CA LYS A 409 -13.25 -33.78 -25.93
C LYS A 409 -13.67 -34.17 -27.34
N VAL A 410 -12.73 -34.24 -28.29
CA VAL A 410 -12.99 -34.71 -29.66
C VAL A 410 -13.47 -36.16 -29.66
N HIS A 411 -12.81 -37.05 -28.92
CA HIS A 411 -13.20 -38.46 -28.85
C HIS A 411 -14.53 -38.72 -28.13
N GLN A 412 -14.95 -37.86 -27.19
CA GLN A 412 -16.30 -37.92 -26.56
C GLN A 412 -17.43 -37.62 -27.54
N VAL A 413 -17.20 -36.76 -28.54
CA VAL A 413 -18.21 -36.37 -29.54
C VAL A 413 -18.44 -37.50 -30.55
N TYR A 414 -17.40 -38.27 -30.89
CA TYR A 414 -17.46 -39.30 -31.93
C TYR A 414 -17.68 -40.74 -31.42
N SER A 415 -17.46 -41.02 -30.13
CA SER A 415 -17.65 -42.37 -29.57
C SER A 415 -18.50 -42.32 -28.29
N GLY A 416 -19.71 -42.87 -28.39
CA GLY A 416 -20.69 -42.87 -27.31
C GLY A 416 -20.12 -43.30 -25.96
N ARG A 417 -20.16 -42.37 -25.00
CA ARG A 417 -20.03 -42.53 -23.54
C ARG A 417 -19.35 -43.82 -23.07
N ARG A 418 -18.02 -43.88 -23.10
CA ARG A 418 -17.14 -44.53 -22.09
C ARG A 418 -15.71 -44.63 -22.63
N ARG A 419 -14.83 -43.68 -22.22
CA ARG A 419 -13.35 -43.83 -22.13
C ARG A 419 -12.55 -42.55 -21.77
N CYS A 420 -13.20 -41.44 -21.39
CA CYS A 420 -12.48 -40.25 -20.89
C CYS A 420 -12.23 -40.26 -19.36
N SER A 421 -12.66 -41.28 -18.63
CA SER A 421 -12.49 -41.36 -17.16
C SER A 421 -11.05 -41.62 -16.71
N GLU A 422 -10.13 -41.89 -17.65
CA GLU A 422 -8.74 -42.32 -17.38
C GLU A 422 -7.68 -41.48 -18.12
N ILE A 423 -8.04 -40.27 -18.59
CA ILE A 423 -7.07 -39.31 -19.11
C ILE A 423 -6.97 -38.08 -18.19
N PRO A 424 -5.74 -37.64 -17.84
CA PRO A 424 -4.49 -38.37 -17.96
C PRO A 424 -4.36 -39.38 -16.82
N ASN A 425 -3.95 -40.59 -17.14
CA ASN A 425 -3.75 -41.67 -16.17
C ASN A 425 -2.72 -41.29 -15.08
N ILE A 426 -2.71 -42.08 -13.98
CA ILE A 426 -1.82 -41.84 -12.83
C ILE A 426 -0.35 -41.69 -13.25
N PRO A 427 0.22 -42.54 -14.15
CA PRO A 427 1.60 -42.37 -14.62
C PRO A 427 1.88 -41.02 -15.29
N PHE A 428 1.00 -40.54 -16.16
CA PHE A 428 1.16 -39.23 -16.80
C PHE A 428 1.14 -38.10 -15.77
N ARG A 429 0.17 -38.13 -14.83
CA ARG A 429 0.09 -37.11 -13.78
C ARG A 429 1.34 -37.10 -12.90
N ASN A 430 1.88 -38.28 -12.59
CA ASN A 430 3.12 -38.43 -11.84
C ASN A 430 4.33 -37.88 -12.60
N GLN A 431 4.40 -38.09 -13.92
CA GLN A 431 5.45 -37.52 -14.76
C GLN A 431 5.40 -36.00 -14.77
N ILE A 432 4.23 -35.41 -15.05
CA ILE A 432 4.05 -33.94 -15.01
C ILE A 432 4.42 -33.39 -13.63
N LYS A 433 4.02 -34.07 -12.54
CA LYS A 433 4.41 -33.68 -11.18
C LYS A 433 5.91 -33.70 -10.96
N ALA A 434 6.60 -34.73 -11.46
CA ALA A 434 8.05 -34.83 -11.37
C ALA A 434 8.73 -33.70 -12.14
N ASP A 435 8.24 -33.37 -13.34
CA ASP A 435 8.81 -32.31 -14.18
C ASP A 435 8.60 -30.90 -13.58
N ILE A 436 7.40 -30.61 -13.06
CA ILE A 436 7.13 -29.37 -12.32
C ILE A 436 8.05 -29.28 -11.10
N ARG A 437 8.12 -30.36 -10.31
CA ARG A 437 8.98 -30.40 -9.12
C ARG A 437 10.43 -30.13 -9.47
N ALA A 438 10.97 -30.80 -10.50
CA ALA A 438 12.35 -30.62 -10.93
C ALA A 438 12.63 -29.16 -11.30
N ALA A 439 11.74 -28.51 -12.09
CA ALA A 439 11.90 -27.11 -12.48
C ALA A 439 11.86 -26.15 -11.27
N LEU A 440 11.00 -26.41 -10.28
CA LEU A 440 10.91 -25.59 -9.07
C LEU A 440 12.07 -25.82 -8.11
N GLU A 441 12.52 -27.07 -7.94
CA GLU A 441 13.69 -27.42 -7.12
C GLU A 441 14.98 -26.81 -7.73
N GLU A 442 15.15 -26.85 -9.05
CA GLU A 442 16.28 -26.20 -9.74
C GLU A 442 16.29 -24.68 -9.53
N GLU A 443 15.16 -24.01 -9.71
CA GLU A 443 15.05 -22.57 -9.45
C GLU A 443 15.30 -22.24 -7.98
N ALA A 444 14.79 -23.06 -7.07
CA ALA A 444 14.98 -22.89 -5.63
C ALA A 444 16.46 -22.97 -5.24
N GLU A 445 17.19 -23.94 -5.79
CA GLU A 445 18.64 -24.09 -5.56
C GLU A 445 19.42 -22.89 -6.10
N ARG A 446 19.11 -22.45 -7.33
CA ARG A 446 19.76 -21.29 -7.95
C ARG A 446 19.55 -20.00 -7.15
N THR A 447 18.36 -19.81 -6.60
CA THR A 447 17.97 -18.55 -5.93
C THR A 447 18.19 -18.56 -4.42
N ALA A 448 18.56 -19.69 -3.81
CA ALA A 448 18.64 -19.87 -2.36
C ALA A 448 19.53 -18.85 -1.63
N ASN A 449 20.59 -18.37 -2.31
CA ASN A 449 21.62 -17.53 -1.70
C ASN A 449 21.62 -16.08 -2.20
N SER A 450 20.75 -15.70 -3.14
CA SER A 450 20.73 -14.36 -3.73
C SER A 450 19.31 -13.83 -3.90
N LEU A 451 19.09 -12.57 -3.50
CA LEU A 451 17.85 -11.85 -3.77
C LEU A 451 17.82 -11.21 -5.17
N ASP A 452 18.97 -11.16 -5.85
CA ASP A 452 19.12 -10.56 -7.18
C ASP A 452 18.88 -11.56 -8.31
N GLU A 453 19.02 -12.86 -8.01
CA GLU A 453 18.65 -13.92 -8.94
C GLU A 453 17.13 -13.89 -9.20
N PRO A 454 16.70 -13.78 -10.47
CA PRO A 454 15.29 -13.64 -10.78
C PRO A 454 14.54 -14.93 -10.51
N LEU A 455 13.36 -14.80 -9.91
CA LEU A 455 12.37 -15.88 -9.86
C LEU A 455 11.61 -15.94 -11.18
N ILE A 456 11.52 -17.13 -11.77
CA ILE A 456 10.84 -17.43 -13.02
C ILE A 456 9.50 -18.10 -12.70
N TYR A 457 9.54 -19.28 -12.09
CA TYR A 457 8.36 -20.07 -11.78
C TYR A 457 7.84 -19.81 -10.36
N LEU A 458 8.72 -19.54 -9.40
CA LEU A 458 8.37 -19.31 -8.00
C LEU A 458 7.95 -17.86 -7.70
N LYS A 459 7.91 -17.03 -8.74
CA LYS A 459 7.67 -15.59 -8.65
C LYS A 459 6.36 -15.19 -7.94
N PRO A 460 5.21 -15.87 -8.10
CA PRO A 460 4.01 -15.57 -7.30
C PRO A 460 4.23 -15.65 -5.79
N TRP A 461 5.12 -16.54 -5.36
CA TRP A 461 5.48 -16.79 -3.96
C TRP A 461 6.75 -16.08 -3.53
N SER A 462 7.13 -14.99 -4.20
CA SER A 462 8.39 -14.27 -3.95
C SER A 462 8.57 -13.72 -2.54
N HIS A 463 7.52 -13.73 -1.71
CA HIS A 463 7.56 -13.43 -0.27
C HIS A 463 8.30 -14.49 0.57
N TYR A 464 8.61 -15.66 0.00
CA TYR A 464 9.61 -16.58 0.56
C TYR A 464 10.99 -16.26 -0.01
N ARG A 465 12.00 -16.32 0.86
CA ARG A 465 13.41 -16.21 0.45
C ARG A 465 13.90 -17.52 -0.15
N ARG A 466 13.74 -18.63 0.59
CA ARG A 466 14.21 -19.97 0.24
C ARG A 466 13.04 -20.94 0.09
N PHE A 467 13.20 -21.92 -0.79
CA PHE A 467 12.22 -22.97 -1.07
C PHE A 467 12.89 -24.33 -0.88
N LYS A 468 12.96 -24.82 0.36
CA LYS A 468 13.70 -26.05 0.67
C LYS A 468 12.81 -27.27 0.45
N LYS A 469 13.40 -28.32 -0.12
CA LYS A 469 12.73 -29.62 -0.31
C LYS A 469 12.19 -30.16 1.02
N GLY A 470 10.94 -30.63 1.02
CA GLY A 470 10.29 -31.17 2.21
C GLY A 470 9.67 -30.12 3.15
N GLU A 471 9.89 -28.83 2.93
CA GLU A 471 9.17 -27.79 3.68
C GLU A 471 7.69 -27.77 3.29
N ALA A 472 6.81 -27.70 4.30
CA ALA A 472 5.38 -27.83 4.09
C ALA A 472 4.79 -26.78 3.12
N TYR A 473 5.31 -25.55 3.17
CA TYR A 473 4.88 -24.48 2.25
C TYR A 473 5.34 -24.73 0.82
N PHE A 474 6.55 -25.28 0.62
CA PHE A 474 7.07 -25.54 -0.72
C PHE A 474 6.35 -26.73 -1.36
N GLU A 475 6.07 -27.79 -0.57
CA GLU A 475 5.23 -28.89 -1.01
C GLU A 475 3.81 -28.43 -1.37
N HIS A 476 3.26 -27.45 -0.63
CA HIS A 476 1.97 -26.87 -0.97
C HIS A 476 2.02 -26.09 -2.29
N ILE A 477 3.06 -25.29 -2.53
CA ILE A 477 3.24 -24.56 -3.80
C ILE A 477 3.27 -25.51 -5.01
N ILE A 478 3.99 -26.64 -4.88
CA ILE A 478 4.05 -27.67 -5.92
C ILE A 478 2.64 -28.23 -6.19
N ASP A 479 1.88 -28.55 -5.15
CA ASP A 479 0.52 -29.08 -5.29
C ASP A 479 -0.44 -28.04 -5.89
N VAL A 480 -0.31 -26.76 -5.54
CA VAL A 480 -1.12 -25.66 -6.09
C VAL A 480 -0.85 -25.49 -7.59
N LEU A 481 0.41 -25.47 -8.01
CA LEU A 481 0.76 -25.38 -9.44
C LEU A 481 0.28 -26.60 -10.22
N MET A 482 0.41 -27.79 -9.63
CA MET A 482 -0.12 -29.03 -10.21
C MET A 482 -1.63 -28.97 -10.40
N GLY A 483 -2.39 -28.61 -9.36
CA GLY A 483 -3.84 -28.47 -9.44
C GLY A 483 -4.26 -27.46 -10.49
N ALA A 484 -3.69 -26.25 -10.42
CA ALA A 484 -3.96 -25.18 -11.38
C ALA A 484 -3.70 -25.64 -12.83
N LEU A 485 -2.59 -26.34 -13.10
CA LEU A 485 -2.27 -26.80 -14.46
C LEU A 485 -3.30 -27.80 -15.00
N PHE A 486 -3.78 -28.72 -14.15
CA PHE A 486 -4.79 -29.72 -14.54
C PHE A 486 -6.21 -29.17 -14.58
N ASP A 487 -6.49 -28.06 -13.90
CA ASP A 487 -7.84 -27.52 -13.74
C ASP A 487 -8.07 -26.22 -14.53
N ASP A 488 -7.33 -26.02 -15.62
CA ASP A 488 -7.42 -24.82 -16.48
C ASP A 488 -7.20 -23.54 -15.68
N TRP A 489 -6.18 -23.58 -14.83
CA TRP A 489 -5.74 -22.59 -13.86
C TRP A 489 -6.66 -22.39 -12.67
N ARG A 490 -7.86 -22.99 -12.62
CA ARG A 490 -8.87 -22.80 -11.56
C ARG A 490 -8.40 -23.27 -10.20
N ILE A 491 -8.82 -22.57 -9.15
CA ILE A 491 -8.60 -22.96 -7.76
C ILE A 491 -9.95 -23.24 -7.13
N TYR A 492 -10.08 -24.42 -6.53
CA TYR A 492 -11.33 -24.89 -5.93
C TYR A 492 -11.42 -24.66 -4.43
N ASP A 493 -10.27 -24.72 -3.73
CA ASP A 493 -10.21 -24.26 -2.35
C ASP A 493 -10.14 -22.74 -2.33
N THR A 494 -11.16 -22.11 -1.76
CA THR A 494 -11.32 -20.65 -1.79
C THR A 494 -11.43 -20.08 -0.38
N GLU A 495 -11.39 -20.93 0.63
CA GLU A 495 -11.60 -20.51 2.00
C GLU A 495 -10.35 -19.81 2.52
N VAL A 496 -10.54 -18.60 3.04
CA VAL A 496 -9.50 -17.83 3.71
C VAL A 496 -10.03 -17.32 5.03
N ARG A 497 -9.11 -17.09 5.96
CA ARG A 497 -9.47 -16.40 7.20
C ARG A 497 -9.81 -14.92 6.92
N PRO A 498 -10.63 -14.28 7.76
CA PRO A 498 -10.94 -12.86 7.64
C PRO A 498 -9.72 -11.95 7.68
N ALA A 499 -9.89 -10.70 7.25
CA ALA A 499 -8.81 -9.71 7.29
C ALA A 499 -8.48 -9.27 8.72
N LEU A 500 -7.19 -9.18 9.05
CA LEU A 500 -6.67 -8.69 10.33
C LEU A 500 -7.15 -7.25 10.63
N GLY A 501 -7.21 -6.40 9.60
CA GLY A 501 -7.68 -5.02 9.71
C GLY A 501 -9.16 -4.87 10.04
N HIS A 502 -9.97 -5.89 9.76
CA HIS A 502 -11.40 -5.86 10.05
C HIS A 502 -11.74 -6.55 11.38
N GLN A 503 -11.04 -7.65 11.69
CA GLN A 503 -11.35 -8.48 12.85
C GLN A 503 -10.48 -8.20 14.06
N GLY A 504 -9.27 -7.67 13.87
CA GLY A 504 -8.39 -7.31 14.98
C GLY A 504 -8.19 -8.46 15.97
N ASN A 505 -8.35 -8.18 17.26
CA ASN A 505 -8.28 -9.21 18.29
C ASN A 505 -9.57 -10.05 18.42
N ARG A 506 -10.69 -9.69 17.80
CA ARG A 506 -12.01 -10.33 18.02
C ARG A 506 -12.06 -11.81 17.60
N LEU A 507 -11.38 -12.15 16.51
CA LEU A 507 -11.24 -13.54 16.04
C LEU A 507 -9.82 -14.08 16.21
N THR A 508 -8.83 -13.21 16.26
CA THR A 508 -7.42 -13.63 16.28
C THR A 508 -6.92 -14.00 17.67
N ALA A 509 -7.28 -13.21 18.68
CA ALA A 509 -6.89 -13.39 20.09
C ALA A 509 -7.93 -12.74 21.03
N PRO A 510 -9.18 -13.26 21.04
CA PRO A 510 -10.33 -12.62 21.66
C PRO A 510 -10.15 -12.40 23.16
N GLU A 511 -10.65 -11.27 23.63
CA GLU A 511 -10.82 -11.03 25.06
C GLU A 511 -12.22 -11.49 25.52
N PRO A 512 -12.36 -11.96 26.77
CA PRO A 512 -13.63 -12.50 27.28
C PRO A 512 -14.83 -11.54 27.22
N LYS A 513 -14.61 -10.24 26.98
CA LYS A 513 -15.61 -9.17 27.10
C LYS A 513 -16.33 -8.80 25.79
N GLN A 514 -15.97 -9.36 24.63
CA GLN A 514 -16.52 -8.98 23.32
C GLN A 514 -17.62 -9.93 22.78
N ASN A 515 -18.28 -10.69 23.66
CA ASN A 515 -19.06 -11.87 23.26
C ASN A 515 -20.51 -11.56 22.81
N SER A 516 -20.69 -11.18 21.54
CA SER A 516 -21.99 -11.36 20.86
C SER A 516 -22.21 -12.82 20.45
N LYS A 517 -23.46 -13.21 20.17
CA LYS A 517 -23.77 -14.57 19.71
C LYS A 517 -23.15 -14.85 18.33
N GLU A 518 -23.16 -13.85 17.45
CA GLU A 518 -22.58 -13.91 16.11
C GLU A 518 -21.06 -14.12 16.17
N LEU A 519 -20.37 -13.44 17.10
CA LEU A 519 -18.93 -13.62 17.28
C LEU A 519 -18.60 -15.02 17.79
N GLN A 520 -19.40 -15.59 18.70
CA GLN A 520 -19.20 -16.96 19.18
C GLN A 520 -19.36 -18.01 18.07
N GLU A 521 -20.31 -17.79 17.15
CA GLU A 521 -20.48 -18.66 15.99
C GLU A 521 -19.30 -18.52 15.01
N ALA A 522 -18.84 -17.30 14.76
CA ALA A 522 -17.66 -17.05 13.94
C ALA A 522 -16.38 -17.68 14.54
N GLN A 523 -16.20 -17.64 15.86
CA GLN A 523 -15.05 -18.23 16.55
C GLN A 523 -15.01 -19.77 16.48
N LYS A 524 -16.15 -20.44 16.30
CA LYS A 524 -16.18 -21.89 16.04
C LYS A 524 -15.62 -22.23 14.66
N ILE A 525 -15.80 -21.33 13.69
CA ILE A 525 -15.32 -21.49 12.32
C ILE A 525 -13.87 -21.01 12.20
N TYR A 526 -13.53 -19.93 12.88
CA TYR A 526 -12.22 -19.28 12.90
C TYR A 526 -11.70 -19.23 14.33
N PRO A 527 -11.14 -20.35 14.84
CA PRO A 527 -10.61 -20.37 16.19
C PRO A 527 -9.46 -19.37 16.34
N ALA A 528 -9.30 -18.86 17.55
CA ALA A 528 -8.20 -18.00 17.93
C ALA A 528 -6.85 -18.67 17.64
N ASP A 529 -5.89 -17.89 17.17
CA ASP A 529 -4.57 -18.41 16.83
C ASP A 529 -3.65 -18.39 18.07
N ALA A 530 -3.16 -19.56 18.47
CA ALA A 530 -2.35 -19.71 19.67
C ALA A 530 -1.01 -18.95 19.56
N PHE A 531 -0.44 -18.84 18.37
CA PHE A 531 0.81 -18.10 18.16
C PHE A 531 0.59 -16.60 18.24
N ILE A 532 -0.51 -16.09 17.67
CA ILE A 532 -0.91 -14.69 17.86
C ILE A 532 -1.17 -14.39 19.34
N GLY A 533 -1.87 -15.27 20.05
CA GLY A 533 -2.07 -15.17 21.49
C GLY A 533 -0.75 -15.10 22.27
N LYS A 534 0.23 -15.92 21.89
CA LYS A 534 1.58 -15.87 22.45
C LYS A 534 2.27 -14.53 22.19
N LEU A 535 2.27 -14.05 20.95
CA LEU A 535 2.85 -12.74 20.60
C LEU A 535 2.20 -11.59 21.38
N LYS A 536 0.88 -11.66 21.61
CA LYS A 536 0.17 -10.69 22.45
C LYS A 536 0.64 -10.74 23.90
N ASN A 537 0.70 -11.94 24.48
CA ASN A 537 1.11 -12.15 25.87
C ASN A 537 2.58 -11.76 26.14
N GLU A 538 3.45 -11.93 25.15
CA GLU A 538 4.86 -11.52 25.23
C GLU A 538 5.04 -9.99 25.09
N GLY A 539 3.97 -9.24 24.83
CA GLY A 539 4.09 -7.83 24.50
C GLY A 539 4.93 -7.66 23.22
N LYS A 540 4.65 -8.47 22.19
CA LYS A 540 5.22 -8.31 20.85
C LYS A 540 4.18 -7.81 19.85
N LEU A 541 2.93 -8.22 20.01
CA LEU A 541 1.79 -7.82 19.17
C LEU A 541 0.73 -7.11 20.01
N TRP A 542 0.23 -5.97 19.53
CA TRP A 542 -0.87 -5.24 20.15
C TRP A 542 -1.93 -4.87 19.13
N PHE A 543 -3.16 -4.77 19.62
CA PHE A 543 -4.33 -4.41 18.83
C PHE A 543 -4.92 -3.11 19.37
N TRP A 544 -5.41 -2.27 18.48
CA TRP A 544 -6.16 -1.08 18.80
C TRP A 544 -7.44 -1.00 17.97
N ASP A 545 -8.57 -0.98 18.66
CA ASP A 545 -9.88 -0.83 18.06
C ASP A 545 -10.14 0.65 17.79
N GLN A 546 -10.31 1.00 16.52
CA GLN A 546 -10.65 2.36 16.10
C GLN A 546 -12.07 2.49 15.56
N SER A 547 -12.89 1.45 15.68
CA SER A 547 -14.26 1.41 15.13
C SER A 547 -15.17 2.54 15.61
N LYS A 548 -14.87 3.14 16.77
CA LYS A 548 -15.64 4.26 17.32
C LYS A 548 -15.55 5.54 16.47
N TYR A 549 -14.44 5.75 15.76
CA TYR A 549 -14.15 7.02 15.08
C TYR A 549 -13.57 6.83 13.67
N PHE A 550 -13.28 5.58 13.27
CA PHE A 550 -12.79 5.24 11.95
C PHE A 550 -13.92 4.53 11.19
N THR A 551 -14.66 5.29 10.40
CA THR A 551 -15.92 4.85 9.78
C THR A 551 -15.79 4.50 8.29
N THR A 552 -14.62 4.70 7.69
CA THR A 552 -14.34 4.29 6.30
C THR A 552 -12.88 3.84 6.18
N HIS A 553 -12.60 2.82 5.38
CA HIS A 553 -11.27 2.19 5.23
C HIS A 553 -10.11 3.17 4.99
N SER A 554 -10.40 4.29 4.32
CA SER A 554 -9.41 5.31 3.93
C SER A 554 -9.56 6.64 4.66
N ALA A 555 -10.30 6.67 5.79
CA ALA A 555 -10.55 7.87 6.60
C ALA A 555 -9.28 8.56 7.17
N MET A 556 -8.09 7.98 6.97
CA MET A 556 -6.81 8.57 7.37
C MET A 556 -6.38 9.80 6.55
N ARG A 557 -7.21 10.27 5.60
CA ARG A 557 -6.99 11.46 4.77
C ARG A 557 -7.96 12.59 5.16
N ASP A 558 -7.43 13.63 5.78
CA ASP A 558 -8.19 14.83 6.21
C ASP A 558 -9.01 15.49 5.08
N PHE A 559 -8.44 15.62 3.88
CA PHE A 559 -8.97 16.56 2.90
C PHE A 559 -10.03 16.00 1.94
N GLU A 560 -10.00 14.69 1.66
CA GLU A 560 -11.11 14.07 0.92
C GLU A 560 -12.40 14.06 1.74
N PHE A 561 -12.28 14.20 3.06
CA PHE A 561 -13.39 14.12 3.99
C PHE A 561 -13.72 15.41 4.71
N LYS A 562 -12.92 16.49 4.76
CA LYS A 562 -13.33 17.74 5.47
C LYS A 562 -14.70 18.30 5.08
N ILE A 563 -15.12 18.12 3.82
CA ILE A 563 -16.46 18.53 3.33
C ILE A 563 -17.55 17.50 3.72
N PHE A 564 -17.18 16.24 3.94
CA PHE A 564 -18.07 15.13 4.35
C PHE A 564 -18.02 14.83 5.85
N ASP A 565 -17.02 15.35 6.56
CA ASP A 565 -16.77 15.17 7.98
C ASP A 565 -17.57 16.20 8.78
N LYS A 566 -18.88 16.18 8.56
CA LYS A 566 -19.85 17.02 9.29
C LYS A 566 -19.81 16.75 10.81
N ASN A 567 -19.20 15.65 11.23
CA ASN A 567 -19.17 15.16 12.60
C ASN A 567 -17.79 15.34 13.29
N GLY A 568 -16.75 15.79 12.58
CA GLY A 568 -15.41 16.02 13.14
C GLY A 568 -14.61 14.74 13.45
N PHE A 569 -14.91 13.61 12.80
CA PHE A 569 -14.24 12.33 12.98
C PHE A 569 -12.73 12.38 12.72
N PHE A 570 -12.26 13.22 11.79
CA PHE A 570 -10.82 13.31 11.51
C PHE A 570 -10.04 13.84 12.72
N ALA A 571 -10.65 14.72 13.53
CA ALA A 571 -10.01 15.20 14.75
C ALA A 571 -9.74 14.05 15.74
N ASP A 572 -10.68 13.09 15.84
CA ASP A 572 -10.51 11.87 16.65
C ASP A 572 -9.49 10.91 16.01
N ILE A 573 -9.49 10.73 14.69
CA ILE A 573 -8.46 9.94 13.99
C ILE A 573 -7.06 10.50 14.25
N TYR A 574 -6.89 11.82 14.16
CA TYR A 574 -5.62 12.47 14.49
C TYR A 574 -5.24 12.24 15.94
N LYS A 575 -6.14 12.55 16.88
CA LYS A 575 -5.84 12.51 18.31
C LYS A 575 -5.60 11.09 18.82
N GLU A 576 -6.47 10.15 18.47
CA GLU A 576 -6.42 8.79 18.98
C GLU A 576 -5.42 7.95 18.18
N SER A 577 -5.54 7.89 16.84
CA SER A 577 -4.66 7.03 16.02
C SER A 577 -3.28 7.66 15.76
N TYR A 578 -3.18 8.85 15.16
CA TYR A 578 -1.86 9.44 14.83
C TYR A 578 -1.06 9.83 16.08
N LYS A 579 -1.67 10.64 16.97
CA LYS A 579 -0.99 11.21 18.13
C LYS A 579 -0.78 10.18 19.23
N THR A 580 -1.85 9.62 19.75
CA THR A 580 -1.79 8.79 20.96
C THR A 580 -1.20 7.42 20.67
N GLN A 581 -1.78 6.66 19.74
CA GLN A 581 -1.31 5.29 19.50
C GLN A 581 -0.01 5.25 18.71
N ILE A 582 0.01 5.82 17.50
CA ILE A 582 1.15 5.68 16.58
C ILE A 582 2.37 6.44 17.11
N MET A 583 2.23 7.74 17.35
CA MET A 583 3.39 8.57 17.65
C MET A 583 3.85 8.43 19.10
N ASP A 584 2.98 8.73 20.08
CA ASP A 584 3.39 8.75 21.49
C ASP A 584 3.72 7.34 21.98
N ARG A 585 2.74 6.42 21.91
CA ARG A 585 2.88 5.08 22.50
C ARG A 585 3.79 4.14 21.73
N TRP A 586 3.79 4.19 20.41
CA TRP A 586 4.48 3.16 19.62
C TRP A 586 5.81 3.62 19.05
N ILE A 587 5.91 4.85 18.55
CA ILE A 587 7.16 5.34 17.99
C ILE A 587 8.03 6.00 19.06
N LYS A 588 7.56 7.00 19.80
CA LYS A 588 8.41 7.76 20.74
C LYS A 588 8.80 6.98 21.99
N GLU A 589 7.90 6.19 22.56
CA GLU A 589 8.22 5.36 23.72
C GLU A 589 9.25 4.27 23.41
N ASN A 590 9.36 3.84 22.14
CA ASN A 590 10.02 2.57 21.80
C ASN A 590 11.04 2.67 20.64
N SER A 591 11.14 3.82 19.97
CA SER A 591 11.94 4.08 18.77
C SER A 591 12.26 5.59 18.68
N LYS A 592 12.47 6.14 17.47
CA LYS A 592 12.45 7.60 17.18
C LYS A 592 11.72 7.87 15.88
N PHE A 593 11.25 9.10 15.73
CA PHE A 593 10.66 9.60 14.48
C PHE A 593 11.54 10.72 13.91
N GLY A 594 12.51 10.35 13.07
CA GLY A 594 13.49 11.29 12.53
C GLY A 594 14.18 12.09 13.65
N ARG A 595 14.01 13.42 13.63
CA ARG A 595 14.58 14.36 14.60
C ARG A 595 13.83 14.43 15.94
N TYR A 596 12.71 13.72 16.09
CA TYR A 596 11.89 13.67 17.31
C TYR A 596 12.16 12.47 18.21
#